data_AF-A0A836CEA7-F1
#
_entry.id   AF-A0A836CEA7-F1
#
_cell.length_a   1.000
_cell.length_b   1.000
_cell.length_c   1.000
_cell.angle_alpha   90.00
_cell.angle_beta   90.00
_cell.angle_gamma   90.00
#
_symmetry.space_group_name_H-M   'P 1'
#
loop_
_entity.id
_entity.type
_entity.pdbx_description
1 polymer ?
#
loop_
_entity_poly.entity_id
_entity_poly.type
_entity_poly.pdbx_seq_one_letter_code
_entity_poly.pdbx_strand_id
1 'polypeptide(L)'
;MLLLLLLFPVLLLLLLLLVVPDEDSPERVGREDSSGGGGGADRLRAVTYTAIWTALVAYAFLYAPGHTPEGDAAVTQMTAALMTNPFSPDINQLYVVIFNALGVVPAIYAQLLLPGSKGQRLPAAPFVLASFAGGYFLLAPYLALRQYRPCVDEAQLRGLATLSTLRLGGVLTLVFALGLLQFAITNHVWTSFEEYMLLFRSQTLVHVSSIDLLLLSVVVWEPMLEDMRRRGMYTDGSRSANIRLAAFCAIPVLGPAVYLAVRPPLLAAED
;
A
#
# COMPACT_ATOMS: atom_id res chain seq x y z
N MET A 1 -7.71 -3.83 21.51
CA MET A 1 -7.16 -4.74 20.47
C MET A 1 -7.38 -4.21 19.06
N LEU A 2 -8.60 -3.81 18.67
CA LEU A 2 -8.87 -3.11 17.39
C LEU A 2 -8.12 -1.77 17.25
N LEU A 3 -8.07 -0.98 18.34
CA LEU A 3 -7.23 0.21 18.44
C LEU A 3 -5.75 -0.13 18.22
N LEU A 4 -5.31 -1.32 18.64
CA LEU A 4 -3.93 -1.78 18.50
C LEU A 4 -3.60 -2.20 17.06
N LEU A 5 -4.55 -2.78 16.33
CA LEU A 5 -4.42 -3.09 14.90
C LEU A 5 -4.45 -1.83 14.01
N LEU A 6 -5.25 -0.82 14.38
CA LEU A 6 -5.29 0.48 13.70
C LEU A 6 -4.09 1.38 14.07
N LEU A 7 -3.60 1.28 15.32
CA LEU A 7 -2.47 2.07 15.80
C LEU A 7 -1.13 1.38 15.56
N PHE A 8 -1.03 0.08 15.30
CA PHE A 8 0.27 -0.57 15.07
C PHE A 8 1.03 0.02 13.88
N PRO A 9 0.41 0.30 12.72
CA PRO A 9 1.05 1.06 11.64
C PRO A 9 1.48 2.45 12.11
N VAL A 10 0.61 3.15 12.85
CA VAL A 10 0.87 4.50 13.40
C VAL A 10 2.03 4.48 14.39
N LEU A 11 2.14 3.46 15.24
CA LEU A 11 3.18 3.28 16.24
C LEU A 11 4.51 2.92 15.57
N LEU A 12 4.49 2.06 14.55
CA LEU A 12 5.66 1.70 13.76
C LEU A 12 6.16 2.92 12.97
N LEU A 13 5.26 3.74 12.44
CA LEU A 13 5.55 5.02 11.81
C LEU A 13 6.12 6.04 12.79
N LEU A 14 5.55 6.15 14.01
CA LEU A 14 6.08 6.99 15.08
C LEU A 14 7.46 6.50 15.56
N LEU A 15 7.70 5.19 15.57
CA LEU A 15 9.01 4.60 15.89
C LEU A 15 10.03 4.93 14.79
N LEU A 16 9.64 4.85 13.52
CA LEU A 16 10.47 5.29 12.39
C LEU A 16 10.77 6.80 12.45
N LEU A 17 9.82 7.63 12.88
CA LEU A 17 10.03 9.05 13.13
C LEU A 17 11.01 9.34 14.27
N LEU A 18 11.18 8.42 15.23
CA LEU A 18 12.16 8.54 16.31
C LEU A 18 13.55 7.99 15.95
N VAL A 19 13.65 7.18 14.90
CA VAL A 19 14.91 6.53 14.48
C VAL A 19 15.61 7.28 13.35
N VAL A 20 14.95 8.24 12.68
CA VAL A 20 15.63 9.13 11.72
C VAL A 20 16.47 10.14 12.50
N PRO A 21 17.82 10.07 12.45
CA PRO A 21 18.68 11.07 13.07
C PRO A 21 18.49 12.41 12.33
N ASP A 22 18.54 13.51 13.06
CA ASP A 22 18.74 14.85 12.48
C ASP A 22 20.16 14.84 11.87
N GLU A 23 20.25 14.60 10.57
CA GLU A 23 21.48 14.91 9.83
C GLU A 23 21.45 16.42 9.56
N ASP A 24 22.30 17.15 10.28
CA ASP A 24 22.51 18.59 10.14
C ASP A 24 22.75 18.97 8.66
N SER A 25 21.99 19.96 8.18
CA SER A 25 22.22 20.62 6.89
C SER A 25 23.25 21.76 7.06
N PRO A 26 23.82 22.37 5.99
CA PRO A 26 24.07 21.90 4.63
C PRO A 26 25.54 22.14 4.19
N GLU A 27 26.13 21.25 3.39
CA GLU A 27 27.23 21.65 2.50
C GLU A 27 26.78 21.54 1.04
N ARG A 28 26.91 22.66 0.32
CA ARG A 28 26.76 22.74 -1.13
C ARG A 28 27.81 21.82 -1.74
N VAL A 29 27.40 20.72 -2.34
CA VAL A 29 28.29 19.91 -3.17
C VAL A 29 27.95 20.17 -4.63
N GLY A 30 28.97 20.69 -5.31
CA GLY A 30 28.96 20.95 -6.73
C GLY A 30 28.81 19.67 -7.55
N ARG A 31 28.50 19.93 -8.82
CA ARG A 31 28.43 18.97 -9.92
C ARG A 31 29.77 18.24 -10.07
N GLU A 32 29.80 16.94 -9.81
CA GLU A 32 30.65 15.96 -10.48
C GLU A 32 30.14 14.53 -10.23
N ASP A 33 30.03 13.76 -11.31
CA ASP A 33 29.44 12.41 -11.37
C ASP A 33 30.22 11.38 -10.54
N SER A 34 29.50 10.51 -9.81
CA SER A 34 29.99 9.14 -9.58
C SER A 34 28.84 8.14 -9.35
N SER A 35 28.86 7.13 -10.21
CA SER A 35 27.95 5.97 -10.32
C SER A 35 28.09 4.94 -9.18
N GLY A 36 28.11 5.38 -7.91
CA GLY A 36 28.43 4.51 -6.77
C GLY A 36 27.40 4.41 -5.65
N GLY A 37 26.54 5.42 -5.44
CA GLY A 37 25.71 5.51 -4.21
C GLY A 37 24.38 4.75 -4.23
N GLY A 38 23.73 4.62 -5.39
CA GLY A 38 22.36 4.09 -5.48
C GLY A 38 22.21 2.59 -5.20
N GLY A 39 23.28 1.81 -5.39
CA GLY A 39 23.22 0.35 -5.28
C GLY A 39 22.95 -0.18 -3.86
N GLY A 40 23.38 0.54 -2.83
CA GLY A 40 23.22 0.10 -1.43
C GLY A 40 21.76 0.17 -0.95
N ALA A 41 21.12 1.32 -1.14
CA ALA A 41 19.72 1.53 -0.76
C ALA A 41 18.77 0.63 -1.56
N ASP A 42 19.02 0.47 -2.87
CA ASP A 42 18.24 -0.43 -3.72
C ASP A 42 18.37 -1.91 -3.29
N ARG A 43 19.58 -2.35 -2.88
CA ARG A 43 19.79 -3.69 -2.32
C ARG A 43 19.06 -3.87 -0.99
N LEU A 44 19.13 -2.88 -0.08
CA LEU A 44 18.42 -2.94 1.19
C LEU A 44 16.91 -3.02 0.99
N ARG A 45 16.36 -2.22 0.07
CA ARG A 45 14.95 -2.30 -0.33
C ARG A 45 14.60 -3.69 -0.85
N ALA A 46 15.39 -4.22 -1.79
CA ALA A 46 15.16 -5.55 -2.36
C ALA A 46 15.13 -6.64 -1.28
N VAL A 47 16.15 -6.68 -0.41
CA VAL A 47 16.23 -7.63 0.70
C VAL A 47 15.04 -7.49 1.65
N THR A 48 14.64 -6.26 1.98
CA THR A 48 13.52 -6.00 2.89
C THR A 48 12.20 -6.50 2.32
N TYR A 49 11.87 -6.13 1.08
CA TYR A 49 10.64 -6.60 0.43
C TYR A 49 10.65 -8.11 0.19
N THR A 50 11.78 -8.70 -0.21
CA THR A 50 11.89 -10.15 -0.35
C THR A 50 11.72 -10.85 0.99
N ALA A 51 12.33 -10.36 2.07
CA ALA A 51 12.19 -10.96 3.40
C ALA A 51 10.73 -10.92 3.90
N ILE A 52 10.06 -9.76 3.78
CA ILE A 52 8.65 -9.63 4.16
C ILE A 52 7.77 -10.54 3.29
N TRP A 53 8.01 -10.61 1.99
CA TRP A 53 7.28 -11.47 1.07
C TRP A 53 7.46 -12.95 1.40
N THR A 54 8.70 -13.42 1.56
CA THR A 54 8.97 -14.81 1.93
C THR A 54 8.39 -15.15 3.30
N ALA A 55 8.45 -14.23 4.28
CA ALA A 55 7.82 -14.42 5.57
C ALA A 55 6.30 -14.53 5.46
N LEU A 56 5.64 -13.67 4.67
CA LEU A 56 4.19 -13.72 4.46
C LEU A 56 3.77 -15.02 3.75
N VAL A 57 4.49 -15.42 2.70
CA VAL A 57 4.26 -16.69 1.99
C VAL A 57 4.41 -17.87 2.94
N ALA A 58 5.54 -17.97 3.64
CA ALA A 58 5.77 -19.03 4.61
C ALA A 58 4.70 -19.04 5.71
N TYR A 59 4.32 -17.87 6.23
CA TYR A 59 3.27 -17.74 7.23
C TYR A 59 1.91 -18.23 6.71
N ALA A 60 1.51 -17.79 5.52
CA ALA A 60 0.24 -18.16 4.92
C ALA A 60 0.10 -19.68 4.72
N PHE A 61 1.17 -20.36 4.30
CA PHE A 61 1.12 -21.81 4.05
C PHE A 61 1.38 -22.67 5.29
N LEU A 62 2.19 -22.20 6.24
CA LEU A 62 2.62 -23.03 7.38
C LEU A 62 1.84 -22.75 8.68
N TYR A 63 1.37 -21.52 8.87
CA TYR A 63 0.86 -21.05 10.17
C TYR A 63 -0.54 -20.45 10.12
N ALA A 64 -1.06 -20.04 8.96
CA ALA A 64 -2.42 -19.53 8.88
C ALA A 64 -3.43 -20.62 9.31
N PRO A 65 -4.50 -20.26 10.04
CA PRO A 65 -5.51 -21.21 10.48
C PRO A 65 -6.38 -21.64 9.30
N GLY A 66 -7.07 -22.77 9.42
CA GLY A 66 -8.11 -23.16 8.45
C GLY A 66 -7.62 -24.01 7.28
N HIS A 67 -6.38 -24.52 7.32
CA HIS A 67 -5.88 -25.50 6.34
C HIS A 67 -6.45 -26.91 6.59
N THR A 68 -7.76 -27.07 6.38
CA THR A 68 -8.45 -28.37 6.36
C THR A 68 -9.34 -28.45 5.11
N PRO A 69 -9.75 -29.66 4.66
CA PRO A 69 -10.65 -29.79 3.52
C PRO A 69 -11.94 -28.95 3.65
N GLU A 70 -12.49 -28.87 4.86
CA GLU A 70 -13.68 -28.05 5.16
C GLU A 70 -13.35 -26.55 5.11
N GLY A 71 -12.18 -26.15 5.60
CA GLY A 71 -11.69 -24.77 5.53
C GLY A 71 -11.47 -24.31 4.08
N ASP A 72 -10.85 -25.14 3.25
CA ASP A 72 -10.63 -24.84 1.83
C ASP A 72 -11.95 -24.68 1.06
N ALA A 73 -12.95 -25.52 1.38
CA ALA A 73 -14.30 -25.39 0.85
C ALA A 73 -14.97 -24.08 1.31
N ALA A 74 -14.82 -23.71 2.59
CA ALA A 74 -15.34 -22.47 3.15
C ALA A 74 -14.70 -21.22 2.50
N VAL A 75 -13.38 -21.26 2.25
CA VAL A 75 -12.67 -20.20 1.49
C VAL A 75 -13.25 -20.05 0.09
N THR A 76 -13.44 -21.16 -0.62
CA THR A 76 -14.00 -21.16 -1.98
C THR A 76 -15.41 -20.59 -1.99
N GLN A 77 -16.26 -21.01 -1.06
CA GLN A 77 -17.63 -20.53 -0.93
C GLN A 77 -17.69 -19.04 -0.58
N MET A 78 -16.91 -18.59 0.40
CA MET A 78 -16.86 -17.19 0.81
C MET A 78 -16.35 -16.29 -0.31
N THR A 79 -15.32 -16.74 -1.04
CA THR A 79 -14.79 -16.02 -2.21
C THR A 79 -15.85 -15.89 -3.29
N ALA A 80 -16.53 -16.98 -3.65
CA ALA A 80 -17.60 -16.95 -4.64
C ALA A 80 -18.77 -16.04 -4.24
N ALA A 81 -19.15 -16.06 -2.96
CA ALA A 81 -20.18 -15.18 -2.41
C ALA A 81 -19.79 -13.70 -2.53
N LEU A 82 -18.56 -13.33 -2.17
CA LEU A 82 -18.05 -11.95 -2.32
C LEU A 82 -17.91 -11.53 -3.78
N MET A 83 -17.59 -12.44 -4.70
CA MET A 83 -17.56 -12.13 -6.13
C MET A 83 -18.96 -11.93 -6.72
N THR A 84 -19.96 -12.61 -6.17
CA THR A 84 -21.36 -12.47 -6.61
C THR A 84 -22.01 -11.21 -6.02
N ASN A 85 -21.80 -10.96 -4.74
CA ASN A 85 -22.24 -9.77 -4.03
C ASN A 85 -21.10 -9.25 -3.13
N PRO A 86 -20.31 -8.26 -3.60
CA PRO A 86 -19.19 -7.71 -2.84
C PRO A 86 -19.59 -7.08 -1.51
N PHE A 87 -20.87 -6.75 -1.32
CA PHE A 87 -21.42 -6.19 -0.10
C PHE A 87 -22.47 -7.09 0.52
N SER A 88 -22.26 -8.42 0.44
CA SER A 88 -23.20 -9.41 0.96
C SER A 88 -23.53 -9.18 2.45
N PRO A 89 -24.82 -9.12 2.83
CA PRO A 89 -25.22 -9.07 4.24
C PRO A 89 -24.93 -10.39 4.98
N ASP A 90 -24.76 -11.49 4.24
CA ASP A 90 -24.56 -12.85 4.79
C ASP A 90 -23.12 -13.11 5.25
N ILE A 91 -22.21 -12.16 4.99
CA ILE A 91 -20.83 -12.23 5.43
C ILE A 91 -20.63 -11.22 6.55
N ASN A 92 -19.73 -11.52 7.48
CA ASN A 92 -19.37 -10.57 8.52
C ASN A 92 -19.02 -9.19 7.92
N GLN A 93 -19.73 -8.15 8.38
CA GLN A 93 -19.71 -6.83 7.74
C GLN A 93 -18.35 -6.12 7.90
N LEU A 94 -17.60 -6.42 8.96
CA LEU A 94 -16.23 -5.92 9.10
C LEU A 94 -15.29 -6.56 8.07
N TYR A 95 -15.46 -7.87 7.82
CA TYR A 95 -14.69 -8.55 6.78
C TYR A 95 -15.04 -8.06 5.36
N VAL A 96 -16.31 -7.76 5.07
CA VAL A 96 -16.73 -7.13 3.81
C VAL A 96 -15.95 -5.83 3.56
N VAL A 97 -15.78 -4.99 4.59
CA VAL A 97 -15.00 -3.75 4.47
C VAL A 97 -13.52 -4.04 4.18
N ILE A 98 -12.92 -5.01 4.87
CA ILE A 98 -11.51 -5.43 4.65
C ILE A 98 -11.32 -5.97 3.23
N PHE A 99 -12.21 -6.82 2.77
CA PHE A 99 -12.16 -7.41 1.44
C PHE A 99 -12.26 -6.35 0.35
N ASN A 100 -13.22 -5.42 0.45
CA ASN A 100 -13.35 -4.35 -0.54
C ASN A 100 -12.23 -3.29 -0.43
N ALA A 101 -11.63 -3.11 0.75
CA ALA A 101 -10.43 -2.28 0.90
C ALA A 101 -9.27 -2.82 0.06
N LEU A 102 -9.13 -4.14 -0.09
CA LEU A 102 -8.16 -4.76 -1.00
C LEU A 102 -8.46 -4.53 -2.49
N GLY A 103 -9.64 -4.00 -2.85
CA GLY A 103 -9.91 -3.47 -4.18
C GLY A 103 -9.45 -2.01 -4.36
N VAL A 104 -9.46 -1.20 -3.29
CA VAL A 104 -9.03 0.21 -3.32
C VAL A 104 -7.51 0.35 -3.24
N VAL A 105 -6.86 -0.50 -2.43
CA VAL A 105 -5.42 -0.43 -2.19
C VAL A 105 -4.58 -0.62 -3.47
N PRO A 106 -4.85 -1.62 -4.34
CA PRO A 106 -4.19 -1.73 -5.63
C PRO A 106 -4.33 -0.49 -6.52
N ALA A 107 -5.47 0.21 -6.47
CA ALA A 107 -5.66 1.48 -7.19
C ALA A 107 -4.78 2.60 -6.62
N ILE A 108 -4.53 2.60 -5.31
CA ILE A 108 -3.53 3.48 -4.67
C ILE A 108 -2.14 3.14 -5.22
N TYR A 109 -1.73 1.87 -5.17
CA TYR A 109 -0.43 1.44 -5.68
C TYR A 109 -0.24 1.69 -7.17
N ALA A 110 -1.29 1.57 -7.98
CA ALA A 110 -1.25 1.94 -9.39
C ALA A 110 -0.80 3.39 -9.57
N GLN A 111 -1.39 4.31 -8.81
CA GLN A 111 -1.12 5.74 -8.88
C GLN A 111 0.22 6.17 -8.31
N LEU A 112 0.82 5.36 -7.44
CA LEU A 112 2.15 5.61 -6.88
C LEU A 112 3.26 4.99 -7.76
N LEU A 113 3.04 3.80 -8.30
CA LEU A 113 4.08 3.00 -8.96
C LEU A 113 4.15 3.16 -10.47
N LEU A 114 3.01 3.34 -11.15
CA LEU A 114 2.98 3.42 -12.62
C LEU A 114 3.76 4.61 -13.21
N PRO A 115 3.77 5.82 -12.60
CA PRO A 115 4.52 6.95 -13.16
C PRO A 115 6.02 6.64 -13.31
N GLY A 116 6.60 5.89 -12.36
CA GLY A 116 8.01 5.48 -12.37
C GLY A 116 8.32 4.15 -13.07
N SER A 117 7.35 3.56 -13.78
CA SER A 117 7.50 2.20 -14.33
C SER A 117 8.38 2.12 -15.58
N LYS A 118 8.52 3.20 -16.35
CA LYS A 118 9.37 3.18 -17.55
C LYS A 118 10.83 2.94 -17.13
N GLY A 119 11.55 2.09 -17.86
CA GLY A 119 12.96 1.79 -17.57
C GLY A 119 13.21 0.87 -16.36
N GLN A 120 12.16 0.43 -15.67
CA GLN A 120 12.27 -0.62 -14.66
C GLN A 120 12.56 -1.97 -15.32
N ARG A 121 13.26 -2.86 -14.60
CA ARG A 121 13.54 -4.23 -15.07
C ARG A 121 12.26 -5.02 -15.37
N LEU A 122 11.20 -4.78 -14.60
CA LEU A 122 9.88 -5.36 -14.78
C LEU A 122 8.85 -4.24 -14.90
N PRO A 123 7.86 -4.35 -15.80
CA PRO A 123 6.78 -3.37 -15.84
C PRO A 123 5.89 -3.50 -14.58
N ALA A 124 5.45 -2.37 -14.02
CA ALA A 124 4.63 -2.38 -12.80
C ALA A 124 3.21 -2.92 -13.03
N ALA A 125 2.63 -2.65 -14.22
CA ALA A 125 1.22 -2.88 -14.48
C ALA A 125 0.74 -4.32 -14.24
N PRO A 126 1.45 -5.39 -14.67
CA PRO A 126 1.02 -6.76 -14.38
C PRO A 126 0.94 -7.05 -12.89
N PHE A 127 1.89 -6.56 -12.08
CA PHE A 127 1.94 -6.81 -10.64
C PHE A 127 0.89 -5.99 -9.89
N VAL A 128 0.66 -4.75 -10.30
CA VAL A 128 -0.43 -3.92 -9.78
C VAL A 128 -1.79 -4.54 -10.10
N LEU A 129 -2.02 -4.97 -11.34
CA LEU A 129 -3.28 -5.64 -11.73
C LEU A 129 -3.46 -6.95 -10.98
N ALA A 130 -2.41 -7.76 -10.86
CA ALA A 130 -2.45 -9.00 -10.10
C ALA A 130 -2.75 -8.77 -8.60
N SER A 131 -2.29 -7.64 -8.04
CA SER A 131 -2.56 -7.31 -6.64
C SER A 131 -4.05 -7.06 -6.31
N PHE A 132 -4.92 -6.83 -7.30
CA PHE A 132 -6.37 -6.84 -7.08
C PHE A 132 -6.90 -8.22 -6.66
N ALA A 133 -6.23 -9.30 -7.05
CA ALA A 133 -6.61 -10.66 -6.66
C ALA A 133 -5.79 -11.18 -5.48
N GLY A 134 -4.48 -10.90 -5.45
CA GLY A 134 -3.56 -11.49 -4.48
C GLY A 134 -2.85 -10.50 -3.56
N GLY A 135 -3.23 -9.22 -3.57
CA GLY A 135 -2.69 -8.23 -2.64
C GLY A 135 -1.16 -8.13 -2.66
N TYR A 136 -0.54 -8.07 -1.49
CA TYR A 136 0.92 -7.98 -1.36
C TYR A 136 1.64 -9.22 -1.91
N PHE A 137 1.04 -10.42 -1.87
CA PHE A 137 1.66 -11.62 -2.44
C PHE A 137 2.08 -11.44 -3.89
N LEU A 138 1.25 -10.75 -4.68
CA LEU A 138 1.48 -10.53 -6.10
C LEU A 138 2.13 -9.18 -6.41
N LEU A 139 2.08 -8.21 -5.49
CA LEU A 139 2.74 -6.92 -5.65
C LEU A 139 4.22 -6.94 -5.24
N ALA A 140 4.55 -7.67 -4.18
CA ALA A 140 5.87 -7.63 -3.53
C ALA A 140 7.05 -8.00 -4.44
N PRO A 141 6.95 -8.96 -5.38
CA PRO A 141 8.05 -9.23 -6.31
C PRO A 141 8.45 -7.99 -7.12
N TYR A 142 7.48 -7.17 -7.54
CA TYR A 142 7.79 -5.90 -8.20
C TYR A 142 8.40 -4.90 -7.22
N LEU A 143 7.88 -4.79 -5.99
CA LEU A 143 8.42 -3.87 -4.99
C LEU A 143 9.89 -4.17 -4.66
N ALA A 144 10.25 -5.45 -4.62
CA ALA A 144 11.62 -5.91 -4.36
C ALA A 144 12.57 -5.63 -5.54
N LEU A 145 12.11 -5.83 -6.78
CA LEU A 145 12.98 -5.80 -7.96
C LEU A 145 13.06 -4.43 -8.66
N ARG A 146 12.11 -3.54 -8.40
CA ARG A 146 12.13 -2.18 -8.96
C ARG A 146 13.27 -1.36 -8.36
N GLN A 147 13.73 -0.36 -9.09
CA GLN A 147 14.67 0.67 -8.67
C GLN A 147 13.92 1.90 -8.13
N TYR A 148 14.54 2.61 -7.18
CA TYR A 148 14.02 3.89 -6.71
C TYR A 148 14.12 4.93 -7.83
N ARG A 149 13.02 5.62 -8.15
CA ARG A 149 12.97 6.68 -9.16
C ARG A 149 12.21 7.90 -8.62
N PRO A 150 12.88 8.81 -7.89
CA PRO A 150 12.26 10.02 -7.34
C PRO A 150 12.04 11.11 -8.40
N CYS A 151 12.60 10.93 -9.60
CA CYS A 151 12.45 11.85 -10.72
C CYS A 151 11.79 11.11 -11.89
N VAL A 152 10.70 11.68 -12.43
CA VAL A 152 9.99 11.17 -13.60
C VAL A 152 9.72 12.35 -14.51
N ASP A 153 10.23 12.26 -15.73
CA ASP A 153 9.92 13.22 -16.79
C ASP A 153 8.54 12.91 -17.38
N GLU A 154 7.67 13.92 -17.48
CA GLU A 154 6.32 13.78 -18.02
C GLU A 154 6.31 13.22 -19.45
N ALA A 155 7.34 13.51 -20.26
CA ALA A 155 7.46 12.96 -21.61
C ALA A 155 7.60 11.43 -21.62
N GLN A 156 7.98 10.83 -20.49
CA GLN A 156 8.09 9.38 -20.31
C GLN A 156 6.74 8.70 -20.05
N LEU A 157 5.72 9.44 -19.63
CA LEU A 157 4.40 8.88 -19.31
C LEU A 157 3.64 8.46 -20.57
N ARG A 158 3.12 7.23 -20.55
CA ARG A 158 2.27 6.67 -21.60
C ARG A 158 1.19 5.77 -21.00
N GLY A 159 0.01 5.70 -21.64
CA GLY A 159 -1.06 4.75 -21.30
C GLY A 159 -1.49 4.83 -19.83
N LEU A 160 -1.44 3.69 -19.12
CA LEU A 160 -1.81 3.59 -17.71
C LEU A 160 -0.98 4.53 -16.81
N ALA A 161 0.29 4.78 -17.14
CA ALA A 161 1.11 5.71 -16.36
C ALA A 161 0.57 7.14 -16.43
N THR A 162 0.14 7.60 -17.60
CA THR A 162 -0.52 8.91 -17.76
C THR A 162 -1.85 8.96 -17.03
N LEU A 163 -2.69 7.91 -17.12
CA LEU A 163 -3.96 7.86 -16.41
C LEU A 163 -3.76 7.91 -14.88
N SER A 164 -2.70 7.26 -14.40
CA SER A 164 -2.37 7.17 -12.97
C SER A 164 -1.91 8.48 -12.34
N THR A 165 -1.55 9.49 -13.15
CA THR A 165 -1.17 10.84 -12.66
C THR A 165 -2.36 11.81 -12.64
N LEU A 166 -3.49 11.47 -13.26
CA LEU A 166 -4.67 12.32 -13.29
C LEU A 166 -5.26 12.49 -11.90
N ARG A 167 -5.60 13.74 -11.56
CA ARG A 167 -6.29 14.07 -10.29
C ARG A 167 -7.62 13.33 -10.15
N LEU A 168 -8.31 13.05 -11.26
CA LEU A 168 -9.55 12.28 -11.27
C LEU A 168 -9.36 10.89 -10.67
N GLY A 169 -8.24 10.20 -10.94
CA GLY A 169 -7.94 8.89 -10.36
C GLY A 169 -7.86 8.94 -8.83
N GLY A 170 -7.21 9.98 -8.31
CA GLY A 170 -7.10 10.21 -6.86
C GLY A 170 -8.46 10.52 -6.23
N VAL A 171 -9.26 11.38 -6.87
CA VAL A 171 -10.63 11.70 -6.41
C VAL A 171 -11.52 10.46 -6.42
N LEU A 172 -11.51 9.64 -7.48
CA LEU A 172 -12.29 8.41 -7.53
C LEU A 172 -11.86 7.43 -6.44
N THR A 173 -10.56 7.28 -6.21
CA THR A 173 -10.01 6.44 -5.13
C THR A 173 -10.50 6.90 -3.76
N LEU A 174 -10.51 8.22 -3.52
CA LEU A 174 -11.04 8.80 -2.30
C LEU A 174 -12.55 8.60 -2.17
N VAL A 175 -13.33 8.76 -3.24
CA VAL A 175 -14.77 8.51 -3.23
C VAL A 175 -15.08 7.05 -2.86
N PHE A 176 -14.35 6.09 -3.42
CA PHE A 176 -14.50 4.68 -3.04
C PHE A 176 -14.11 4.42 -1.58
N ALA A 177 -12.99 4.99 -1.11
CA ALA A 177 -12.57 4.86 0.29
C ALA A 177 -13.59 5.46 1.26
N LEU A 178 -14.17 6.62 0.93
CA LEU A 178 -15.25 7.25 1.70
C LEU A 178 -16.54 6.44 1.64
N GLY A 179 -16.85 5.81 0.50
CA GLY A 179 -17.98 4.89 0.36
C GLY A 179 -17.84 3.67 1.28
N LEU A 180 -16.64 3.10 1.42
CA LEU A 180 -16.37 2.02 2.38
C LEU A 180 -16.49 2.50 3.83
N LEU A 181 -16.00 3.70 4.14
CA LEU A 181 -16.16 4.28 5.47
C LEU A 181 -17.65 4.50 5.80
N GLN A 182 -18.42 5.05 4.86
CA GLN A 182 -19.85 5.23 4.99
C GLN A 182 -20.56 3.89 5.20
N PHE A 183 -20.21 2.87 4.42
CA PHE A 183 -20.73 1.52 4.57
C PHE A 183 -20.43 0.95 5.96
N ALA A 184 -19.20 1.10 6.44
CA ALA A 184 -18.78 0.63 7.76
C ALA A 184 -19.60 1.29 8.89
N ILE A 185 -19.86 2.59 8.78
CA ILE A 185 -20.67 3.35 9.74
C ILE A 185 -22.13 2.91 9.69
N THR A 186 -22.74 2.87 8.50
CA THR A 186 -24.17 2.55 8.33
C THR A 186 -24.50 1.10 8.71
N ASN A 187 -23.57 0.17 8.51
CA ASN A 187 -23.77 -1.24 8.88
C ASN A 187 -23.25 -1.58 10.29
N HIS A 188 -22.85 -0.56 11.07
CA HIS A 188 -22.39 -0.72 12.45
C HIS A 188 -21.33 -1.83 12.63
N VAL A 189 -20.36 -1.94 11.71
CA VAL A 189 -19.45 -3.11 11.60
C VAL A 189 -18.71 -3.47 12.90
N TRP A 190 -18.56 -2.51 13.80
CA TRP A 190 -17.95 -2.68 15.12
C TRP A 190 -18.72 -3.67 16.01
N THR A 191 -20.04 -3.82 15.82
CA THR A 191 -20.86 -4.79 16.57
C THR A 191 -20.54 -6.22 16.17
N SER A 192 -20.07 -6.45 14.94
CA SER A 192 -19.68 -7.76 14.42
C SER A 192 -18.21 -8.12 14.70
N PHE A 193 -17.52 -7.37 15.58
CA PHE A 193 -16.08 -7.56 15.82
C PHE A 193 -15.74 -8.93 16.44
N GLU A 194 -16.57 -9.42 17.36
CA GLU A 194 -16.31 -10.72 18.01
C GLU A 194 -16.41 -11.87 17.00
N GLU A 195 -17.44 -11.87 16.17
CA GLU A 195 -17.61 -12.83 15.07
C GLU A 195 -16.46 -12.73 14.06
N TYR A 196 -16.06 -11.50 13.69
CA TYR A 196 -14.87 -11.30 12.86
C TYR A 196 -13.63 -11.93 13.47
N MET A 197 -13.46 -11.85 14.80
CA MET A 197 -12.30 -12.44 15.47
C MET A 197 -12.35 -13.97 15.56
N LEU A 198 -13.54 -14.56 15.57
CA LEU A 198 -13.69 -16.00 15.38
C LEU A 198 -13.24 -16.39 13.97
N LEU A 199 -13.77 -15.71 12.95
CA LEU A 199 -13.39 -15.93 11.55
C LEU A 199 -11.89 -15.76 11.31
N PHE A 200 -11.30 -14.68 11.83
CA PHE A 200 -9.86 -14.42 11.72
C PHE A 200 -9.02 -15.53 12.35
N ARG A 201 -9.50 -16.23 13.38
CA ARG A 201 -8.76 -17.32 14.03
C ARG A 201 -9.01 -18.69 13.41
N SER A 202 -10.02 -18.84 12.55
CA SER A 202 -10.43 -20.13 12.02
C SER A 202 -10.40 -20.24 10.50
N GLN A 203 -10.50 -19.12 9.76
CA GLN A 203 -10.63 -19.08 8.30
C GLN A 203 -9.40 -18.46 7.64
N THR A 204 -8.73 -19.22 6.77
CA THR A 204 -7.48 -18.81 6.09
C THR A 204 -7.67 -17.51 5.32
N LEU A 205 -8.76 -17.40 4.55
CA LEU A 205 -9.04 -16.23 3.70
C LEU A 205 -9.15 -14.95 4.53
N VAL A 206 -9.94 -14.97 5.62
CA VAL A 206 -10.13 -13.81 6.51
C VAL A 206 -8.83 -13.46 7.22
N HIS A 207 -8.09 -14.46 7.68
CA HIS A 207 -6.84 -14.27 8.38
C HIS A 207 -5.77 -13.62 7.49
N VAL A 208 -5.50 -14.24 6.34
CA VAL A 208 -4.41 -13.84 5.45
C VAL A 208 -4.70 -12.50 4.78
N SER A 209 -5.92 -12.26 4.30
CA SER A 209 -6.29 -10.97 3.68
C SER A 209 -6.22 -9.79 4.66
N SER A 210 -6.55 -10.01 5.93
CA SER A 210 -6.46 -8.97 6.96
C SER A 210 -5.00 -8.61 7.28
N ILE A 211 -4.12 -9.61 7.32
CA ILE A 211 -2.67 -9.40 7.46
C ILE A 211 -2.11 -8.71 6.21
N ASP A 212 -2.55 -9.14 5.02
CA ASP A 212 -2.14 -8.55 3.74
C ASP A 212 -2.49 -7.06 3.66
N LEU A 213 -3.72 -6.68 4.04
CA LEU A 213 -4.15 -5.28 4.12
C LEU A 213 -3.28 -4.47 5.09
N LEU A 214 -2.94 -5.04 6.26
CA LEU A 214 -2.06 -4.39 7.23
C LEU A 214 -0.66 -4.18 6.64
N LEU A 215 -0.10 -5.20 5.98
CA LEU A 215 1.21 -5.12 5.33
C LEU A 215 1.21 -4.10 4.20
N LEU A 216 0.20 -4.11 3.33
CA LEU A 216 0.04 -3.10 2.28
C LEU A 216 -0.08 -1.69 2.85
N SER A 217 -0.67 -1.53 4.03
CA SER A 217 -0.77 -0.23 4.71
C SER A 217 0.56 0.26 5.28
N VAL A 218 1.42 -0.65 5.73
CA VAL A 218 2.78 -0.31 6.21
C VAL A 218 3.70 -0.02 5.02
N VAL A 219 3.72 -0.91 4.03
CA VAL A 219 4.67 -0.84 2.92
C VAL A 219 4.38 0.28 1.91
N VAL A 220 3.21 0.93 2.00
CA VAL A 220 2.85 2.09 1.16
C VAL A 220 3.74 3.29 1.45
N TRP A 221 4.40 3.34 2.61
CA TRP A 221 5.29 4.42 3.02
C TRP A 221 6.32 4.77 1.94
N GLU A 222 7.05 3.78 1.42
CA GLU A 222 8.14 4.04 0.48
C GLU A 222 7.66 4.44 -0.93
N PRO A 223 6.67 3.78 -1.55
CA PRO A 223 6.02 4.27 -2.78
C PRO A 223 5.42 5.68 -2.63
N MET A 224 4.84 6.01 -1.48
CA MET A 224 4.24 7.32 -1.26
C MET A 224 5.30 8.40 -1.03
N LEU A 225 6.38 8.08 -0.30
CA LEU A 225 7.58 8.92 -0.19
C LEU A 225 8.15 9.22 -1.58
N GLU A 226 8.29 8.20 -2.42
CA GLU A 226 8.75 8.34 -3.80
C GLU A 226 7.87 9.28 -4.63
N ASP A 227 6.55 9.13 -4.56
CA ASP A 227 5.62 10.02 -5.27
C ASP A 227 5.62 11.44 -4.69
N MET A 228 5.78 11.61 -3.38
CA MET A 228 5.93 12.93 -2.76
C MET A 228 7.20 13.65 -3.22
N ARG A 229 8.32 12.93 -3.40
CA ARG A 229 9.56 13.51 -3.96
C ARG A 229 9.37 13.95 -5.41
N ARG A 230 8.72 13.13 -6.25
CA ARG A 230 8.39 13.48 -7.66
C ARG A 230 7.56 14.75 -7.82
N ARG A 231 6.89 15.18 -6.74
CA ARG A 231 5.93 16.29 -6.70
C ARG A 231 6.40 17.45 -5.83
N GLY A 232 7.66 17.42 -5.37
CA GLY A 232 8.23 18.47 -4.52
C GLY A 232 7.58 18.60 -3.12
N MET A 233 6.87 17.57 -2.65
CA MET A 233 6.21 17.57 -1.34
C MET A 233 7.09 17.05 -0.19
N TYR A 234 8.25 16.48 -0.53
CA TYR A 234 9.18 15.89 0.42
C TYR A 234 10.61 16.37 0.19
N THR A 235 11.25 16.82 1.26
CA THR A 235 12.65 17.25 1.31
C THR A 235 13.33 16.51 2.45
N ASP A 236 14.51 15.95 2.18
CA ASP A 236 15.26 15.18 3.18
C ASP A 236 15.64 16.06 4.38
N GLY A 237 15.65 15.47 5.58
CA GLY A 237 15.83 16.21 6.85
C GLY A 237 14.62 17.07 7.28
N SER A 238 13.60 17.26 6.43
CA SER A 238 12.43 18.06 6.82
C SER A 238 11.49 17.30 7.74
N ARG A 239 11.51 17.64 9.04
CA ARG A 239 10.54 17.14 10.03
C ARG A 239 9.10 17.33 9.58
N SER A 240 8.79 18.47 8.93
CA SER A 240 7.45 18.75 8.42
C SER A 240 7.03 17.79 7.29
N ALA A 241 7.95 17.41 6.41
CA ALA A 241 7.68 16.46 5.33
C ALA A 241 7.45 15.05 5.89
N ASN A 242 8.24 14.65 6.88
CA ASN A 242 8.07 13.40 7.62
C ASN A 242 6.71 13.30 8.30
N ILE A 243 6.28 14.37 8.99
CA ILE A 243 4.95 14.41 9.63
C ILE A 243 3.84 14.33 8.60
N ARG A 244 3.96 15.03 7.45
CA ARG A 244 2.96 14.96 6.37
C ARG A 244 2.84 13.54 5.80
N LEU A 245 3.97 12.90 5.50
CA LEU A 245 4.01 11.52 5.01
C LEU A 245 3.37 10.56 6.02
N ALA A 246 3.72 10.69 7.32
CA ALA A 246 3.14 9.89 8.39
C ALA A 246 1.63 10.12 8.54
N ALA A 247 1.16 11.35 8.44
CA ALA A 247 -0.27 11.66 8.50
C ALA A 247 -1.06 10.98 7.36
N PHE A 248 -0.51 10.99 6.14
CA PHE A 248 -1.12 10.28 5.01
C PHE A 248 -1.02 8.75 5.13
N CYS A 249 -0.02 8.19 5.82
CA CYS A 249 0.06 6.74 6.06
C CYS A 249 -0.72 6.26 7.29
N ALA A 250 -1.10 7.16 8.21
CA ALA A 250 -1.62 6.79 9.53
C ALA A 250 -2.98 6.07 9.47
N ILE A 251 -3.83 6.42 8.50
CA ILE A 251 -5.13 5.80 8.31
C ILE A 251 -5.07 4.92 7.05
N PRO A 252 -5.02 3.58 7.19
CA PRO A 252 -5.08 2.65 6.07
C PRO A 252 -6.15 3.02 5.05
N VAL A 253 -5.80 2.94 3.76
CA VAL A 253 -6.67 3.27 2.61
C VAL A 253 -7.05 4.76 2.51
N LEU A 254 -7.69 5.32 3.53
CA LEU A 254 -8.22 6.68 3.48
C LEU A 254 -7.10 7.73 3.40
N GLY A 255 -6.04 7.60 4.20
CA GLY A 255 -4.92 8.53 4.21
C GLY A 255 -4.20 8.61 2.85
N PRO A 256 -3.77 7.48 2.27
CA PRO A 256 -3.19 7.49 0.93
C PRO A 256 -4.17 7.96 -0.15
N ALA A 257 -5.47 7.65 -0.04
CA ALA A 257 -6.48 8.14 -0.98
C ALA A 257 -6.65 9.67 -0.92
N VAL A 258 -6.65 10.25 0.29
CA VAL A 258 -6.65 11.71 0.47
C VAL A 258 -5.40 12.32 -0.17
N TYR A 259 -4.22 11.74 0.08
CA TYR A 259 -2.98 12.18 -0.56
C TYR A 259 -3.12 12.21 -2.08
N LEU A 260 -3.59 11.13 -2.69
CA LEU A 260 -3.76 11.05 -4.15
C LEU A 260 -4.72 12.09 -4.72
N ALA A 261 -5.76 12.47 -3.98
CA ALA A 261 -6.74 13.48 -4.39
C ALA A 261 -6.21 14.92 -4.30
N VAL A 262 -5.25 15.18 -3.39
CA VAL A 262 -4.74 16.54 -3.10
C VAL A 262 -3.31 16.79 -3.61
N ARG A 263 -2.58 15.74 -4.01
CA ARG A 263 -1.19 15.88 -4.49
C ARG A 263 -1.12 16.80 -5.73
N PRO A 264 -0.11 17.68 -5.82
CA PRO A 264 0.09 18.55 -6.97
C PRO A 264 0.51 17.72 -8.20
N PRO A 265 0.49 18.28 -9.43
CA PRO A 265 1.04 17.60 -10.61
C PRO A 265 2.52 17.23 -10.44
N LEU A 266 3.05 16.43 -11.37
CA LEU A 266 4.48 16.13 -11.39
C LEU A 266 5.27 17.42 -11.65
N LEU A 267 6.50 17.48 -11.15
CA LEU A 267 7.39 18.57 -11.50
C LEU A 267 7.77 18.47 -12.98
N ALA A 268 7.80 19.62 -13.67
CA ALA A 268 8.38 19.69 -15.00
C ALA A 268 9.87 19.33 -14.93
N ALA A 269 10.40 18.70 -15.97
CA ALA A 269 11.85 18.53 -16.08
C ALA A 269 12.51 19.93 -16.13
N GLU A 270 13.54 20.15 -15.32
CA GLU A 270 14.41 21.31 -15.51
C GLU A 270 15.22 21.09 -16.80
N ASP A 271 15.17 22.04 -17.72
CA ASP A 271 15.91 22.06 -19.00
C ASP A 271 17.43 22.24 -18.78
#